data_AF-A0A2S7ZLJ8-F1
#
_entry.id   AF-A0A2S7ZLJ8-F1
#
_cell.length_a   1.000
_cell.length_b   1.000
_cell.length_c   1.000
_cell.angle_alpha   90.00
_cell.angle_beta   90.00
_cell.angle_gamma   90.00
#
_symmetry.space_group_name_H-M   'P 1'
#
loop_
_entity.id
_entity.type
_entity.pdbx_description
1 polymer ?
#
loop_
_entity_poly.entity_id
_entity_poly.type
_entity_poly.pdbx_seq_one_letter_code
_entity_poly.pdbx_strand_id
1 'polypeptide(L)'
;MVDNKKSIDELFLCIKRKDKLKEFKKAFGLKHVNTEEYLLKFVANFYKAPIVNYKGYIKGSKNLYSEIIAKTLVSEDLVKEWDKLKPVRPNHFDTDHTPTQNELSITNRKEEILAKLLFYQGEVKDLGYIFDYQTPLKADRSDSYGKIDLLGYNTDDKYYSVIELKYRPSGSDETLLRCVLEAYTYYKLLDLDQIVSTDSHEGISVLRNLKGYKHTKNAELVVLFDEKACTENDGGYKTNLMLRLNPKDIANAVYPSKTVESQQHKECQELLITDKRDSLRILCETILKQEPHLKQIRFAVLRVETVDESPSIERSYRAETLLTIPNKG
;
A
#
# COMPACT_ATOMS: atom_id res chain seq x y z
N MET A 1 -23.31 21.40 11.40
CA MET A 1 -22.77 20.14 10.84
C MET A 1 -22.43 20.41 9.39
N VAL A 2 -21.19 20.17 8.98
CA VAL A 2 -20.82 20.20 7.56
C VAL A 2 -21.60 19.08 6.86
N ASP A 3 -22.18 19.37 5.71
CA ASP A 3 -22.82 18.35 4.88
C ASP A 3 -21.72 17.56 4.17
N ASN A 4 -21.22 16.49 4.80
CA ASN A 4 -20.07 15.72 4.30
C ASN A 4 -20.30 15.17 2.87
N LYS A 5 -21.57 14.99 2.45
CA LYS A 5 -21.89 14.61 1.06
C LYS A 5 -21.56 15.75 0.08
N LYS A 6 -21.83 16.98 0.48
CA LYS A 6 -21.47 18.19 -0.28
C LYS A 6 -19.95 18.39 -0.31
N SER A 7 -19.25 18.13 0.80
CA SER A 7 -17.78 18.20 0.84
C SER A 7 -17.10 17.19 -0.10
N ILE A 8 -17.65 15.98 -0.24
CA ILE A 8 -17.15 15.02 -1.26
C ILE A 8 -17.38 15.56 -2.67
N ASP A 9 -18.53 16.15 -2.96
CA ASP A 9 -18.75 16.77 -4.27
C ASP A 9 -17.77 17.94 -4.51
N GLU A 10 -17.49 18.74 -3.47
CA GLU A 10 -16.53 19.84 -3.49
C GLU A 10 -15.10 19.38 -3.79
N LEU A 11 -14.67 18.21 -3.29
CA LEU A 11 -13.36 17.61 -3.64
C LEU A 11 -13.17 17.51 -5.16
N PHE A 12 -14.17 17.01 -5.88
CA PHE A 12 -14.09 16.87 -7.34
C PHE A 12 -14.21 18.22 -8.07
N LEU A 13 -14.86 19.21 -7.46
CA LEU A 13 -14.94 20.57 -7.98
C LEU A 13 -13.60 21.31 -7.84
N CYS A 14 -12.92 21.20 -6.70
CA CYS A 14 -11.63 21.82 -6.41
C CYS A 14 -10.55 21.41 -7.41
N ILE A 15 -10.61 20.17 -7.91
CA ILE A 15 -9.70 19.65 -8.93
C ILE A 15 -10.23 19.82 -10.36
N LYS A 16 -11.33 20.55 -10.57
CA LYS A 16 -11.98 20.83 -11.86
C LYS A 16 -12.41 19.56 -12.63
N ARG A 17 -12.83 18.50 -11.94
CA ARG A 17 -13.22 17.19 -12.53
C ARG A 17 -14.65 16.76 -12.20
N LYS A 18 -15.63 17.59 -12.59
CA LYS A 18 -17.07 17.25 -12.52
C LYS A 18 -17.44 15.97 -13.27
N ASP A 19 -16.73 15.69 -14.37
CA ASP A 19 -16.85 14.44 -15.12
C ASP A 19 -16.52 13.22 -14.25
N LYS A 20 -15.43 13.31 -13.48
CA LYS A 20 -14.98 12.22 -12.59
C LYS A 20 -15.84 12.03 -11.37
N LEU A 21 -16.51 13.08 -10.87
CA LEU A 21 -17.55 12.92 -9.86
C LEU A 21 -18.69 12.04 -10.38
N LYS A 22 -19.15 12.28 -11.61
CA LYS A 22 -20.24 11.49 -12.22
C LYS A 22 -19.82 10.03 -12.42
N GLU A 23 -18.59 9.80 -12.88
CA GLU A 23 -18.03 8.45 -13.03
C GLU A 23 -17.91 7.74 -11.67
N PHE A 24 -17.37 8.41 -10.65
CA PHE A 24 -17.24 7.87 -9.30
C PHE A 24 -18.60 7.50 -8.71
N LYS A 25 -19.58 8.41 -8.79
CA LYS A 25 -20.96 8.15 -8.34
C LYS A 25 -21.61 6.97 -9.06
N LYS A 26 -21.31 6.78 -10.34
CA LYS A 26 -21.82 5.65 -11.13
C LYS A 26 -21.11 4.34 -10.74
N ALA A 27 -19.78 4.34 -10.69
CA ALA A 27 -18.96 3.16 -10.42
C ALA A 27 -19.24 2.55 -9.04
N PHE A 28 -19.50 3.39 -8.04
CA PHE A 28 -19.72 2.95 -6.66
C PHE A 28 -21.18 3.11 -6.19
N GLY A 29 -22.13 3.27 -7.12
CA GLY A 29 -23.56 3.23 -6.82
C GLY A 29 -24.04 4.29 -5.81
N LEU A 30 -23.60 5.54 -5.95
CA LEU A 30 -23.83 6.61 -4.98
C LEU A 30 -25.08 7.49 -5.27
N LYS A 31 -25.85 7.20 -6.32
CA LYS A 31 -26.94 8.07 -6.78
C LYS A 31 -28.20 8.03 -5.92
N HIS A 32 -28.52 6.88 -5.32
CA HIS A 32 -29.77 6.62 -4.63
C HIS A 32 -29.55 5.98 -3.25
N VAL A 33 -28.55 6.47 -2.53
CA VAL A 33 -28.18 5.98 -1.20
C VAL A 33 -28.33 7.10 -0.17
N ASN A 34 -28.58 6.71 1.07
CA ASN A 34 -28.59 7.65 2.19
C ASN A 34 -27.17 8.19 2.46
N THR A 35 -27.05 9.22 3.29
CA THR A 35 -25.75 9.88 3.55
C THR A 35 -24.73 8.95 4.21
N GLU A 36 -25.16 8.06 5.10
CA GLU A 36 -24.27 7.14 5.80
C GLU A 36 -23.65 6.11 4.84
N GLU A 37 -24.49 5.46 4.04
CA GLU A 37 -24.07 4.52 2.99
C GLU A 37 -23.21 5.21 1.93
N TYR A 38 -23.52 6.47 1.59
CA TYR A 38 -22.70 7.28 0.69
C TYR A 38 -21.26 7.44 1.22
N LEU A 39 -21.13 7.81 2.50
CA LEU A 39 -19.84 8.04 3.15
C LEU A 39 -19.07 6.74 3.29
N LEU A 40 -19.72 5.65 3.71
CA LEU A 40 -19.12 4.32 3.79
C LEU A 40 -18.57 3.87 2.43
N LYS A 41 -19.38 3.97 1.37
CA LYS A 41 -18.96 3.61 0.01
C LYS A 41 -17.85 4.51 -0.52
N PHE A 42 -17.82 5.78 -0.12
CA PHE A 42 -16.73 6.69 -0.44
C PHE A 42 -15.42 6.19 0.18
N VAL A 43 -15.34 6.07 1.51
CA VAL A 43 -14.09 5.67 2.19
C VAL A 43 -13.63 4.26 1.82
N ALA A 44 -14.55 3.33 1.57
CA ALA A 44 -14.26 1.97 1.11
C ALA A 44 -13.64 1.89 -0.30
N ASN A 45 -13.81 2.92 -1.13
CA ASN A 45 -13.48 2.84 -2.56
C ASN A 45 -12.70 4.03 -3.11
N PHE A 46 -12.49 5.10 -2.34
CA PHE A 46 -11.91 6.33 -2.88
C PHE A 46 -10.51 6.11 -3.45
N TYR A 47 -9.68 5.29 -2.80
CA TYR A 47 -8.34 4.94 -3.30
C TYR A 47 -8.35 4.26 -4.67
N LYS A 48 -9.46 3.60 -5.06
CA LYS A 48 -9.65 2.95 -6.38
C LYS A 48 -10.05 3.95 -7.46
N ALA A 49 -10.47 5.15 -7.09
CA ALA A 49 -10.91 6.14 -8.05
C ALA A 49 -9.71 6.63 -8.88
N PRO A 50 -9.79 6.61 -10.23
CA PRO A 50 -8.67 7.02 -11.09
C PRO A 50 -8.12 8.41 -10.78
N ILE A 51 -8.96 9.28 -10.26
CA ILE A 51 -8.65 10.66 -9.85
C ILE A 51 -7.54 10.74 -8.79
N VAL A 52 -7.48 9.76 -7.88
CA VAL A 52 -6.47 9.70 -6.82
C VAL A 52 -5.10 9.39 -7.42
N ASN A 53 -5.06 8.75 -8.60
CA ASN A 53 -3.83 8.43 -9.32
C ASN A 53 -3.42 9.46 -10.37
N TYR A 54 -4.02 10.65 -10.38
CA TYR A 54 -3.63 11.70 -11.33
C TYR A 54 -2.31 12.35 -10.94
N LYS A 55 -1.40 12.34 -11.90
CA LYS A 55 -0.05 12.89 -11.79
C LYS A 55 -0.03 14.36 -12.24
N GLY A 56 0.84 15.14 -11.62
CA GLY A 56 1.12 16.52 -12.00
C GLY A 56 -0.02 17.50 -11.66
N TYR A 57 -0.09 18.58 -12.43
CA TYR A 57 -0.90 19.75 -12.12
C TYR A 57 -2.33 19.67 -12.66
N ILE A 58 -3.27 20.24 -11.90
CA ILE A 58 -4.63 20.48 -12.36
C ILE A 58 -4.59 21.41 -13.58
N LYS A 59 -5.35 21.08 -14.63
CA LYS A 59 -5.36 21.85 -15.88
C LYS A 59 -5.66 23.34 -15.62
N GLY A 60 -4.77 24.21 -16.07
CA GLY A 60 -4.87 25.66 -15.84
C GLY A 60 -4.74 26.05 -14.36
N SER A 61 -3.92 25.34 -13.60
CA SER A 61 -3.58 25.61 -12.20
C SER A 61 -2.11 25.27 -11.95
N LYS A 62 -1.52 25.85 -10.90
CA LYS A 62 -0.20 25.48 -10.37
C LYS A 62 -0.28 24.44 -9.25
N ASN A 63 -1.48 23.96 -8.92
CA ASN A 63 -1.67 23.01 -7.84
C ASN A 63 -1.65 21.57 -8.37
N LEU A 64 -0.92 20.69 -7.67
CA LEU A 64 -0.91 19.25 -7.94
C LEU A 64 -2.26 18.63 -7.60
N TYR A 65 -2.70 17.63 -8.36
CA TYR A 65 -3.93 16.89 -8.04
C TYR A 65 -3.88 16.27 -6.65
N SER A 66 -2.78 15.57 -6.34
CA SER A 66 -2.59 14.90 -5.04
C SER A 66 -2.71 15.87 -3.87
N GLU A 67 -2.13 17.06 -4.00
CA GLU A 67 -2.11 18.07 -2.94
C GLU A 67 -3.49 18.65 -2.68
N ILE A 68 -4.26 18.97 -3.73
CA ILE A 68 -5.62 19.48 -3.55
C ILE A 68 -6.54 18.40 -2.99
N ILE A 69 -6.38 17.14 -3.40
CA ILE A 69 -7.15 16.03 -2.83
C ILE A 69 -6.80 15.87 -1.34
N ALA A 70 -5.52 15.76 -1.00
CA ALA A 70 -5.07 15.60 0.39
C ALA A 70 -5.52 16.78 1.27
N LYS A 71 -5.33 18.01 0.80
CA LYS A 71 -5.79 19.22 1.48
C LYS A 71 -7.29 19.19 1.72
N THR A 72 -8.09 18.83 0.72
CA THR A 72 -9.55 18.80 0.85
C THR A 72 -10.01 17.72 1.81
N LEU A 73 -9.40 16.53 1.79
CA LEU A 73 -9.71 15.46 2.74
C LEU A 73 -9.53 15.92 4.19
N VAL A 74 -8.47 16.69 4.46
CA VAL A 74 -8.19 17.22 5.80
C VAL A 74 -9.09 18.43 6.13
N SER A 75 -9.18 19.43 5.24
CA SER A 75 -9.89 20.68 5.55
C SER A 75 -11.40 20.50 5.68
N GLU A 76 -11.96 19.53 4.95
CA GLU A 76 -13.37 19.15 5.04
C GLU A 76 -13.64 18.09 6.10
N ASP A 77 -12.63 17.71 6.89
CA ASP A 77 -12.75 16.73 7.98
C ASP A 77 -13.33 15.39 7.48
N LEU A 78 -12.90 14.95 6.29
CA LEU A 78 -13.35 13.71 5.65
C LEU A 78 -12.53 12.49 6.11
N VAL A 79 -11.34 12.69 6.70
CA VAL A 79 -10.50 11.59 7.19
C VAL A 79 -11.22 10.80 8.28
N LYS A 80 -11.99 11.46 9.16
CA LYS A 80 -12.78 10.81 10.22
C LYS A 80 -13.78 9.79 9.68
N GLU A 81 -14.20 9.92 8.43
CA GLU A 81 -15.18 9.02 7.82
C GLU A 81 -14.60 7.60 7.66
N TRP A 82 -13.26 7.43 7.68
CA TRP A 82 -12.63 6.12 7.73
C TRP A 82 -12.97 5.32 8.99
N ASP A 83 -13.40 5.95 10.10
CA ASP A 83 -13.86 5.25 11.31
C ASP A 83 -15.16 4.47 11.12
N LYS A 84 -15.86 4.72 9.99
CA LYS A 84 -17.04 3.94 9.61
C LYS A 84 -16.68 2.58 9.04
N LEU A 85 -15.45 2.40 8.56
CA LEU A 85 -14.96 1.12 8.09
C LEU A 85 -14.79 0.18 9.29
N LYS A 86 -15.23 -1.06 9.09
CA LYS A 86 -15.06 -2.16 10.05
C LYS A 86 -14.63 -3.40 9.27
N PRO A 87 -13.85 -4.30 9.89
CA PRO A 87 -13.60 -5.61 9.32
C PRO A 87 -14.91 -6.29 8.93
N VAL A 88 -15.00 -6.74 7.67
CA VAL A 88 -16.17 -7.48 7.17
C VAL A 88 -15.90 -8.97 7.08
N ARG A 89 -14.63 -9.36 6.91
CA ARG A 89 -14.23 -10.76 6.83
C ARG A 89 -14.10 -11.36 8.23
N PRO A 90 -14.80 -12.47 8.54
CA PRO A 90 -14.74 -13.06 9.88
C PRO A 90 -13.37 -13.61 10.28
N ASN A 91 -12.61 -14.16 9.33
CA ASN A 91 -11.25 -14.65 9.56
C ASN A 91 -10.33 -14.26 8.40
N HIS A 92 -9.43 -13.30 8.63
CA HIS A 92 -8.45 -12.83 7.64
C HIS A 92 -7.39 -13.90 7.32
N PHE A 93 -7.07 -14.75 8.28
CA PHE A 93 -5.96 -15.71 8.25
C PHE A 93 -6.42 -17.14 7.99
N ASP A 94 -7.64 -17.33 7.47
CA ASP A 94 -8.07 -18.58 6.83
C ASP A 94 -7.51 -18.61 5.39
N THR A 95 -6.18 -18.67 5.31
CA THR A 95 -5.39 -18.79 4.09
C THR A 95 -4.57 -20.07 4.20
N ASP A 96 -4.24 -20.68 3.06
CA ASP A 96 -3.37 -21.85 2.96
C ASP A 96 -1.88 -21.46 2.86
N HIS A 97 -1.54 -20.25 3.32
CA HIS A 97 -0.19 -19.71 3.19
C HIS A 97 0.78 -20.39 4.16
N THR A 98 1.78 -21.07 3.61
CA THR A 98 2.82 -21.77 4.37
C THR A 98 4.20 -21.22 4.00
N PRO A 99 5.08 -20.93 4.98
CA PRO A 99 6.44 -20.41 4.71
C PRO A 99 7.35 -21.38 3.92
N THR A 100 6.89 -22.61 3.66
CA THR A 100 7.67 -23.69 3.04
C THR A 100 7.24 -24.05 1.61
N GLN A 101 6.25 -23.37 1.03
CA GLN A 101 5.75 -23.71 -0.30
C GLN A 101 6.62 -23.13 -1.41
N ASN A 102 7.34 -23.99 -2.14
CA ASN A 102 8.29 -23.56 -3.18
C ASN A 102 7.67 -23.33 -4.57
N GLU A 103 6.35 -23.48 -4.72
CA GLU A 103 5.69 -23.29 -6.01
C GLU A 103 5.25 -21.83 -6.18
N LEU A 104 6.03 -21.06 -6.94
CA LEU A 104 5.55 -19.81 -7.54
C LEU A 104 4.49 -20.17 -8.59
N SER A 105 3.22 -20.17 -8.17
CA SER A 105 2.08 -20.29 -9.07
C SER A 105 2.23 -19.32 -10.26
N ILE A 106 1.86 -19.77 -11.46
CA ILE A 106 1.94 -19.04 -12.74
C ILE A 106 0.94 -17.86 -12.76
N THR A 107 1.15 -16.85 -11.92
CA THR A 107 0.50 -15.54 -12.07
C THR A 107 1.40 -14.65 -12.91
N ASN A 108 0.81 -13.88 -13.82
CA ASN A 108 1.56 -12.89 -14.61
C ASN A 108 1.77 -11.57 -13.84
N ARG A 109 1.18 -11.44 -12.65
CA ARG A 109 1.27 -10.22 -11.83
C ARG A 109 2.55 -10.23 -11.00
N LYS A 110 3.56 -9.52 -11.51
CA LYS A 110 4.91 -9.49 -10.94
C LYS A 110 4.94 -9.00 -9.48
N GLU A 111 4.04 -8.08 -9.09
CA GLU A 111 3.88 -7.62 -7.72
C GLU A 111 3.41 -8.73 -6.76
N GLU A 112 2.43 -9.55 -7.17
CA GLU A 112 1.96 -10.70 -6.37
C GLU A 112 3.06 -11.76 -6.21
N ILE A 113 3.86 -12.01 -7.26
CA ILE A 113 5.02 -12.92 -7.17
C ILE A 113 6.04 -12.36 -6.16
N LEU A 114 6.29 -11.04 -6.20
CA LEU A 114 7.25 -10.41 -5.29
C LEU A 114 6.78 -10.49 -3.84
N ALA A 115 5.48 -10.28 -3.59
CA ALA A 115 4.89 -10.46 -2.26
C ALA A 115 5.14 -11.88 -1.72
N LYS A 116 4.91 -12.92 -2.55
CA LYS A 116 5.21 -14.31 -2.18
C LYS A 116 6.68 -14.53 -1.83
N LEU A 117 7.59 -13.98 -2.62
CA LEU A 117 9.03 -14.12 -2.35
C LEU A 117 9.45 -13.45 -1.04
N LEU A 118 8.88 -12.28 -0.73
CA LEU A 118 9.14 -11.59 0.54
C LEU A 118 8.59 -12.39 1.74
N PHE A 119 7.43 -13.02 1.58
CA PHE A 119 6.89 -13.95 2.57
C PHE A 119 7.76 -15.19 2.79
N TYR A 120 8.24 -15.85 1.72
CA TYR A 120 9.11 -17.03 1.84
C TYR A 120 10.49 -16.70 2.41
N GLN A 121 11.00 -15.49 2.18
CA GLN A 121 12.20 -15.03 2.87
C GLN A 121 11.98 -14.93 4.39
N GLY A 122 10.76 -14.63 4.83
CA GLY A 122 10.42 -14.40 6.23
C GLY A 122 10.97 -13.06 6.70
N GLU A 123 12.20 -13.04 7.23
CA GLU A 123 12.83 -11.79 7.69
C GLU A 123 13.35 -10.99 6.49
N VAL A 124 12.78 -9.82 6.26
CA VAL A 124 13.28 -8.83 5.30
C VAL A 124 14.03 -7.76 6.08
N LYS A 125 15.35 -7.68 5.88
CA LYS A 125 16.22 -6.76 6.61
C LYS A 125 15.71 -5.31 6.48
N ASP A 126 15.73 -4.59 7.60
CA ASP A 126 15.23 -3.22 7.76
C ASP A 126 13.72 -3.04 7.48
N LEU A 127 12.96 -4.12 7.27
CA LEU A 127 11.49 -4.12 7.13
C LEU A 127 10.83 -4.90 8.28
N GLY A 128 11.36 -6.09 8.60
CA GLY A 128 10.88 -7.00 9.62
C GLY A 128 10.44 -8.36 9.05
N TYR A 129 9.76 -9.16 9.89
CA TYR A 129 9.29 -10.49 9.52
C TYR A 129 7.95 -10.43 8.80
N ILE A 130 7.89 -10.93 7.56
CA ILE A 130 6.65 -11.05 6.78
C ILE A 130 5.95 -12.34 7.18
N PHE A 131 4.74 -12.23 7.75
CA PHE A 131 4.00 -13.38 8.25
C PHE A 131 2.77 -13.73 7.42
N ASP A 132 2.34 -12.88 6.50
CA ASP A 132 1.27 -13.18 5.55
C ASP A 132 1.39 -12.30 4.30
N TYR A 133 0.74 -12.68 3.21
CA TYR A 133 0.73 -11.96 1.94
C TYR A 133 -0.61 -12.11 1.25
N GLN A 134 -1.01 -11.15 0.41
CA GLN A 134 -2.28 -11.20 -0.34
C GLN A 134 -3.50 -11.54 0.55
N THR A 135 -3.50 -11.04 1.79
CA THR A 135 -4.50 -11.32 2.83
C THR A 135 -5.84 -10.73 2.42
N PRO A 136 -6.89 -11.56 2.21
CA PRO A 136 -8.18 -11.06 1.76
C PRO A 136 -8.91 -10.25 2.83
N LEU A 137 -9.50 -9.12 2.41
CA LEU A 137 -10.32 -8.28 3.30
C LEU A 137 -11.83 -8.48 3.11
N LYS A 138 -12.23 -9.08 1.99
CA LYS A 138 -13.64 -9.34 1.67
C LYS A 138 -14.17 -10.59 2.35
N ALA A 139 -15.44 -10.54 2.74
CA ALA A 139 -16.21 -11.72 3.14
C ALA A 139 -16.79 -12.40 1.89
N ASP A 140 -17.42 -11.61 1.02
CA ASP A 140 -18.14 -12.09 -0.15
C ASP A 140 -17.46 -11.68 -1.47
N ARG A 141 -17.73 -12.44 -2.54
CA ARG A 141 -17.20 -12.11 -3.87
C ARG A 141 -17.71 -10.77 -4.41
N SER A 142 -18.88 -10.32 -3.96
CA SER A 142 -19.51 -9.04 -4.32
C SER A 142 -18.91 -7.84 -3.59
N ASP A 143 -18.18 -8.05 -2.50
CA ASP A 143 -17.50 -6.96 -1.81
C ASP A 143 -16.43 -6.37 -2.71
N SER A 144 -16.31 -5.05 -2.67
CA SER A 144 -15.32 -4.36 -3.49
C SER A 144 -13.92 -4.41 -2.89
N TYR A 145 -13.74 -4.87 -1.64
CA TYR A 145 -12.47 -4.80 -0.91
C TYR A 145 -11.37 -5.64 -1.56
N GLY A 146 -10.15 -5.10 -1.49
CA GLY A 146 -8.95 -5.71 -2.05
C GLY A 146 -8.35 -6.78 -1.15
N LYS A 147 -7.04 -6.95 -1.31
CA LYS A 147 -6.19 -7.80 -0.49
C LYS A 147 -5.03 -6.96 -0.01
N ILE A 148 -4.58 -7.19 1.23
CA ILE A 148 -3.36 -6.57 1.72
C ILE A 148 -2.19 -7.27 1.04
N ASP A 149 -1.27 -6.52 0.43
CA ASP A 149 -0.16 -7.15 -0.29
C ASP A 149 0.72 -7.96 0.65
N LEU A 150 1.11 -7.37 1.77
CA LEU A 150 1.98 -7.98 2.78
C LEU A 150 1.55 -7.57 4.19
N LEU A 151 1.61 -8.52 5.11
CA LEU A 151 1.54 -8.28 6.54
C LEU A 151 2.86 -8.69 7.18
N GLY A 152 3.40 -7.80 8.00
CA GLY A 152 4.70 -8.00 8.64
C GLY A 152 4.75 -7.57 10.09
N TYR A 153 5.87 -7.83 10.73
CA TYR A 153 6.18 -7.38 12.09
C TYR A 153 7.55 -6.71 12.08
N ASN A 154 7.56 -5.39 12.24
CA ASN A 154 8.77 -4.61 12.42
C ASN A 154 9.43 -5.02 13.75
N THR A 155 10.56 -5.71 13.66
CA THR A 155 11.26 -6.31 14.79
C THR A 155 11.92 -5.28 15.71
N ASP A 156 12.30 -4.12 15.16
CA ASP A 156 12.92 -3.02 15.88
C ASP A 156 11.88 -2.25 16.72
N ASP A 157 10.82 -1.76 16.07
CA ASP A 157 9.79 -0.93 16.71
C ASP A 157 8.68 -1.77 17.39
N LYS A 158 8.57 -3.06 17.04
CA LYS A 158 7.58 -4.01 17.56
C LYS A 158 6.15 -3.60 17.21
N TYR A 159 5.94 -3.29 15.94
CA TYR A 159 4.64 -2.95 15.34
C TYR A 159 4.25 -3.97 14.28
N TYR A 160 2.95 -4.22 14.14
CA TYR A 160 2.44 -4.92 12.97
C TYR A 160 2.44 -3.97 11.77
N SER A 161 2.95 -4.41 10.63
CA SER A 161 3.09 -3.63 9.41
C SER A 161 1.99 -4.01 8.42
N VAL A 162 1.16 -3.05 8.02
CA VAL A 162 0.28 -3.15 6.85
C VAL A 162 1.03 -2.56 5.67
N ILE A 163 1.48 -3.42 4.75
CA ILE A 163 2.44 -3.05 3.73
C ILE A 163 1.74 -3.06 2.37
N GLU A 164 1.73 -1.91 1.72
CA GLU A 164 1.30 -1.72 0.33
C GLU A 164 2.53 -1.79 -0.57
N LEU A 165 2.61 -2.84 -1.40
CA LEU A 165 3.76 -3.11 -2.25
C LEU A 165 3.50 -2.52 -3.64
N LYS A 166 4.48 -1.78 -4.18
CA LYS A 166 4.42 -1.25 -5.54
C LYS A 166 5.64 -1.68 -6.32
N TYR A 167 5.41 -2.58 -7.27
CA TYR A 167 6.48 -3.10 -8.09
C TYR A 167 6.04 -3.39 -9.52
N ARG A 168 6.78 -2.81 -10.47
CA ARG A 168 6.66 -3.14 -11.87
C ARG A 168 8.04 -3.08 -12.53
N PRO A 169 8.45 -4.08 -13.34
CA PRO A 169 9.73 -4.02 -14.04
C PRO A 169 9.91 -2.78 -14.95
N SER A 170 8.81 -2.18 -15.39
CA SER A 170 8.79 -0.93 -16.18
C SER A 170 8.65 0.34 -15.34
N GLY A 171 8.67 0.22 -14.01
CA GLY A 171 8.43 1.29 -13.04
C GLY A 171 6.95 1.38 -12.68
N SER A 172 6.66 1.49 -11.39
CA SER A 172 5.31 1.80 -10.92
C SER A 172 4.98 3.26 -11.18
N ASP A 173 3.75 3.52 -11.63
CA ASP A 173 3.28 4.83 -12.03
C ASP A 173 2.17 5.38 -11.12
N GLU A 174 1.99 4.74 -9.96
CA GLU A 174 1.01 5.13 -8.94
C GLU A 174 1.52 6.23 -8.01
N THR A 175 0.63 7.13 -7.61
CA THR A 175 0.96 8.25 -6.70
C THR A 175 1.07 7.77 -5.25
N LEU A 176 1.87 8.48 -4.43
CA LEU A 176 1.93 8.20 -2.99
C LEU A 176 0.58 8.43 -2.30
N LEU A 177 -0.20 9.43 -2.74
CA LEU A 177 -1.54 9.67 -2.20
C LEU A 177 -2.40 8.41 -2.30
N ARG A 178 -2.41 7.75 -3.47
CA ARG A 178 -3.18 6.52 -3.65
C ARG A 178 -2.69 5.41 -2.73
N CYS A 179 -1.38 5.19 -2.66
CA CYS A 179 -0.79 4.13 -1.84
C CYS A 179 -1.11 4.34 -0.35
N VAL A 180 -1.01 5.58 0.15
CA VAL A 180 -1.34 5.91 1.56
C VAL A 180 -2.82 5.66 1.85
N LEU A 181 -3.72 6.11 0.97
CA LEU A 181 -5.16 5.90 1.15
C LEU A 181 -5.54 4.41 1.07
N GLU A 182 -4.89 3.65 0.20
CA GLU A 182 -5.09 2.21 0.07
C GLU A 182 -4.64 1.47 1.34
N ALA A 183 -3.40 1.68 1.78
CA ALA A 183 -2.86 1.11 3.02
C ALA A 183 -3.71 1.47 4.25
N TYR A 184 -4.15 2.74 4.35
CA TYR A 184 -4.99 3.17 5.47
C TYR A 184 -6.37 2.53 5.44
N THR A 185 -6.98 2.41 4.24
CA THR A 185 -8.26 1.70 4.08
C THR A 185 -8.14 0.24 4.51
N TYR A 186 -7.05 -0.42 4.15
CA TYR A 186 -6.77 -1.80 4.54
C TYR A 186 -6.53 -1.96 6.03
N TYR A 187 -5.81 -1.04 6.65
CA TYR A 187 -5.65 -1.00 8.11
C TYR A 187 -7.00 -0.94 8.84
N LYS A 188 -7.96 -0.13 8.37
CA LYS A 188 -9.30 -0.04 9.00
C LYS A 188 -10.17 -1.29 8.79
N LEU A 189 -9.89 -2.07 7.76
CA LEU A 189 -10.62 -3.30 7.43
C LEU A 189 -9.97 -4.55 8.01
N LEU A 190 -8.77 -4.44 8.56
CA LEU A 190 -8.02 -5.54 9.17
C LEU A 190 -8.33 -5.63 10.66
N ASP A 191 -8.71 -6.81 11.12
CA ASP A 191 -8.78 -7.13 12.54
C ASP A 191 -7.43 -7.65 13.05
N LEU A 192 -6.62 -6.77 13.66
CA LEU A 192 -5.31 -7.12 14.21
C LEU A 192 -5.40 -8.08 15.40
N ASP A 193 -6.52 -8.13 16.13
CA ASP A 193 -6.67 -9.03 17.27
C ASP A 193 -6.69 -10.51 16.80
N GLN A 194 -7.03 -10.77 15.54
CA GLN A 194 -6.96 -12.11 14.94
C GLN A 194 -5.52 -12.65 14.85
N ILE A 195 -4.50 -11.78 14.86
CA ILE A 195 -3.09 -12.22 14.94
C ILE A 195 -2.81 -12.94 16.26
N VAL A 196 -3.64 -12.75 17.30
CA VAL A 196 -3.53 -13.44 18.60
C VAL A 196 -4.44 -14.66 18.69
N SER A 197 -5.65 -14.59 18.11
CA SER A 197 -6.63 -15.68 18.24
C SER A 197 -6.47 -16.80 17.20
N THR A 198 -5.77 -16.55 16.09
CA THR A 198 -5.59 -17.57 15.03
C THR A 198 -4.51 -18.56 15.42
N ASP A 199 -4.84 -19.85 15.47
CA ASP A 199 -3.87 -20.93 15.78
C ASP A 199 -3.48 -21.78 14.57
N SER A 200 -4.17 -21.64 13.45
CA SER A 200 -3.98 -22.46 12.25
C SER A 200 -3.07 -21.83 11.18
N HIS A 201 -2.68 -20.56 11.33
CA HIS A 201 -1.90 -19.85 10.30
C HIS A 201 -0.39 -19.98 10.57
N GLU A 202 0.31 -20.72 9.71
CA GLU A 202 1.72 -21.08 9.93
C GLU A 202 2.64 -19.87 10.05
N GLY A 203 2.46 -18.83 9.22
CA GLY A 203 3.27 -17.61 9.30
C GLY A 203 3.11 -16.88 10.64
N ILE A 204 1.91 -16.94 11.26
CA ILE A 204 1.67 -16.35 12.58
C ILE A 204 2.30 -17.23 13.66
N SER A 205 2.22 -18.56 13.52
CA SER A 205 2.89 -19.49 14.42
C SER A 205 4.41 -19.29 14.43
N VAL A 206 5.03 -19.05 13.27
CA VAL A 206 6.46 -18.72 13.20
C VAL A 206 6.75 -17.36 13.84
N LEU A 207 5.97 -16.32 13.50
CA LEU A 207 6.07 -14.98 14.11
C LEU A 207 6.09 -15.05 15.64
N ARG A 208 5.14 -15.78 16.24
CA ARG A 208 5.02 -15.91 17.70
C ARG A 208 6.21 -16.61 18.35
N ASN A 209 6.95 -17.42 17.59
CA ASN A 209 8.15 -18.13 18.04
C ASN A 209 9.45 -17.37 17.76
N LEU A 210 9.41 -16.22 17.08
CA LEU A 210 10.60 -15.40 16.85
C LEU A 210 11.20 -14.89 18.16
N LYS A 211 12.53 -14.94 18.25
CA LYS A 211 13.25 -14.41 19.41
C LYS A 211 12.98 -12.90 19.52
N GLY A 212 12.40 -12.49 20.64
CA GLY A 212 12.11 -11.08 20.91
C GLY A 212 10.77 -10.58 20.40
N TYR A 213 9.95 -11.46 19.80
CA TYR A 213 8.55 -11.15 19.51
C TYR A 213 7.81 -10.69 20.78
N LYS A 214 7.05 -9.62 20.64
CA LYS A 214 6.13 -9.14 21.66
C LYS A 214 4.82 -8.80 20.99
N HIS A 215 3.74 -9.39 21.49
CA HIS A 215 2.42 -8.97 21.07
C HIS A 215 2.22 -7.47 21.38
N THR A 216 1.55 -6.80 20.47
CA THR A 216 1.27 -5.37 20.50
C THR A 216 -0.10 -5.11 19.89
N LYS A 217 -0.70 -3.96 20.19
CA LYS A 217 -1.84 -3.44 19.41
C LYS A 217 -1.40 -2.39 18.38
N ASN A 218 -0.13 -2.02 18.41
CA ASN A 218 0.39 -0.95 17.59
C ASN A 218 0.72 -1.46 16.19
N ALA A 219 0.47 -0.60 15.21
CA ALA A 219 0.72 -0.87 13.81
C ALA A 219 1.47 0.28 13.14
N GLU A 220 1.97 -0.02 11.95
CA GLU A 220 2.51 0.95 11.00
C GLU A 220 1.93 0.69 9.61
N LEU A 221 1.83 1.76 8.81
CA LEU A 221 1.63 1.63 7.37
C LEU A 221 2.98 1.70 6.69
N VAL A 222 3.24 0.83 5.72
CA VAL A 222 4.44 0.88 4.91
C VAL A 222 4.04 0.96 3.44
N VAL A 223 4.52 1.99 2.74
CA VAL A 223 4.49 2.03 1.28
C VAL A 223 5.85 1.58 0.79
N LEU A 224 5.92 0.38 0.23
CA LEU A 224 7.16 -0.28 -0.21
C LEU A 224 7.23 -0.27 -1.73
N PHE A 225 8.28 0.32 -2.31
CA PHE A 225 8.37 0.52 -3.76
C PHE A 225 9.79 0.32 -4.32
N ASP A 226 9.93 0.25 -5.63
CA ASP A 226 11.22 0.31 -6.31
C ASP A 226 11.70 1.76 -6.50
N GLU A 227 13.02 1.99 -6.50
CA GLU A 227 13.58 3.33 -6.78
C GLU A 227 13.31 3.73 -8.24
N LYS A 228 13.65 2.83 -9.17
CA LYS A 228 13.62 3.09 -10.59
C LYS A 228 13.51 1.80 -11.38
N ALA A 229 12.98 1.94 -12.58
CA ALA A 229 13.13 0.97 -13.65
C ALA A 229 14.18 1.46 -14.65
N CYS A 230 15.25 0.70 -14.78
CA CYS A 230 16.34 0.87 -15.72
C CYS A 230 15.99 0.34 -17.12
N THR A 231 16.61 0.89 -18.16
CA THR A 231 16.55 0.28 -19.51
C THR A 231 17.23 -1.08 -19.53
N GLU A 232 17.03 -1.85 -20.59
CA GLU A 232 17.81 -3.07 -20.83
C GLU A 232 19.32 -2.78 -20.84
N ASN A 233 19.75 -1.73 -21.53
CA ASN A 233 21.16 -1.30 -21.63
C ASN A 233 21.76 -0.88 -20.28
N ASP A 234 20.95 -0.31 -19.39
CA ASP A 234 21.36 0.10 -18.04
C ASP A 234 21.31 -1.06 -17.03
N GLY A 235 21.18 -2.31 -17.51
CA GLY A 235 21.12 -3.49 -16.65
C GLY A 235 19.76 -3.72 -16.00
N GLY A 236 18.67 -3.27 -16.62
CA GLY A 236 17.28 -3.48 -16.15
C GLY A 236 16.95 -4.95 -15.88
N TYR A 237 17.55 -5.88 -16.62
CA TYR A 237 17.42 -7.31 -16.38
C TYR A 237 17.91 -7.76 -14.99
N LYS A 238 18.90 -7.07 -14.41
CA LYS A 238 19.41 -7.34 -13.06
C LYS A 238 18.74 -6.46 -12.01
N THR A 239 18.53 -5.19 -12.36
CA THR A 239 18.18 -4.13 -11.41
C THR A 239 16.67 -3.96 -11.24
N ASN A 240 15.88 -4.19 -12.29
CA ASN A 240 14.42 -4.08 -12.21
C ASN A 240 13.80 -5.42 -11.83
N LEU A 241 14.39 -6.54 -12.25
CA LEU A 241 13.86 -7.87 -11.95
C LEU A 241 14.21 -8.25 -10.51
N MET A 242 13.30 -7.91 -9.59
CA MET A 242 13.33 -8.40 -8.22
C MET A 242 13.17 -9.93 -8.20
N LEU A 243 12.47 -10.48 -9.20
CA LEU A 243 12.17 -11.91 -9.32
C LEU A 243 13.21 -12.64 -10.17
N ARG A 244 13.52 -13.90 -9.84
CA ARG A 244 14.14 -14.80 -10.84
C ARG A 244 13.09 -15.19 -11.88
N LEU A 245 13.44 -15.02 -13.14
CA LEU A 245 12.62 -15.43 -14.27
C LEU A 245 13.32 -16.58 -14.99
N ASN A 246 12.56 -17.52 -15.54
CA ASN A 246 13.14 -18.49 -16.48
C ASN A 246 13.80 -17.70 -17.62
N PRO A 247 14.89 -18.19 -18.24
CA PRO A 247 15.53 -17.50 -19.36
C PRO A 247 14.55 -17.13 -20.51
N LYS A 248 13.54 -17.98 -20.75
CA LYS A 248 12.44 -17.70 -21.70
C LYS A 248 11.56 -16.52 -21.28
N ASP A 249 11.35 -16.32 -19.99
CA ASP A 249 10.58 -15.20 -19.45
C ASP A 249 11.39 -13.90 -19.43
N ILE A 250 12.72 -13.99 -19.27
CA ILE A 250 13.64 -12.84 -19.42
C ILE A 250 13.55 -12.29 -20.84
N ALA A 251 13.53 -13.18 -21.85
CA ALA A 251 13.36 -12.79 -23.25
C ALA A 251 12.02 -12.08 -23.53
N ASN A 252 11.01 -12.26 -22.67
CA ASN A 252 9.70 -11.63 -22.76
C ASN A 252 9.53 -10.46 -21.77
N ALA A 253 10.57 -10.10 -21.01
CA ALA A 253 10.49 -9.02 -20.04
C ALA A 253 10.40 -7.67 -20.75
N VAL A 254 9.47 -6.82 -20.30
CA VAL A 254 9.27 -5.48 -20.87
C VAL A 254 10.01 -4.46 -20.01
N TYR A 255 10.98 -3.79 -20.62
CA TYR A 255 11.76 -2.71 -20.01
C TYR A 255 11.34 -1.35 -20.59
N PRO A 256 11.49 -0.25 -19.83
CA PRO A 256 11.22 1.08 -20.36
C PRO A 256 12.27 1.47 -21.40
N SER A 257 11.90 2.34 -22.34
CA SER A 257 12.81 2.84 -23.39
C SER A 257 13.90 3.80 -22.88
N LYS A 258 13.74 4.30 -21.65
CA LYS A 258 14.71 5.10 -20.91
C LYS A 258 14.64 4.71 -19.43
N THR A 259 15.70 4.95 -18.67
CA THR A 259 15.66 4.75 -17.22
C THR A 259 14.69 5.76 -16.61
N VAL A 260 13.75 5.26 -15.81
CA VAL A 260 12.68 6.04 -15.19
C VAL A 260 12.60 5.70 -13.71
N GLU A 261 12.87 6.70 -12.88
CA GLU A 261 12.57 6.67 -11.45
C GLU A 261 11.06 6.52 -11.20
N SER A 262 10.69 5.65 -10.25
CA SER A 262 9.29 5.33 -9.96
C SER A 262 8.54 6.58 -9.50
N GLN A 263 7.22 6.59 -9.70
CA GLN A 263 6.42 7.74 -9.28
C GLN A 263 6.49 7.89 -7.75
N GLN A 264 6.40 6.79 -7.00
CA GLN A 264 6.49 6.79 -5.54
C GLN A 264 7.82 7.33 -5.04
N HIS A 265 8.94 6.94 -5.66
CA HIS A 265 10.26 7.45 -5.26
C HIS A 265 10.35 8.96 -5.50
N LYS A 266 9.94 9.46 -6.67
CA LYS A 266 9.89 10.91 -6.95
C LYS A 266 9.09 11.69 -5.93
N GLU A 267 7.87 11.25 -5.68
CA GLU A 267 6.98 11.94 -4.74
C GLU A 267 7.48 11.84 -3.31
N CYS A 268 8.14 10.74 -2.94
CA CYS A 268 8.76 10.58 -1.63
C CYS A 268 9.92 11.56 -1.46
N GLN A 269 10.78 11.69 -2.47
CA GLN A 269 11.85 12.68 -2.46
C GLN A 269 11.29 14.11 -2.33
N GLU A 270 10.25 14.46 -3.10
CA GLU A 270 9.58 15.76 -2.96
C GLU A 270 9.01 15.97 -1.55
N LEU A 271 8.41 14.93 -0.96
CA LEU A 271 7.92 14.94 0.42
C LEU A 271 9.05 15.15 1.43
N LEU A 272 10.21 14.51 1.24
CA LEU A 272 11.39 14.60 2.10
C LEU A 272 12.06 15.97 2.06
N ILE A 273 12.29 16.53 0.86
CA ILE A 273 13.24 17.62 0.66
C ILE A 273 12.59 18.95 0.29
N THR A 274 11.27 18.98 0.02
CA THR A 274 10.55 20.19 -0.41
C THR A 274 9.22 20.37 0.32
N ASP A 275 8.59 21.53 0.13
CA ASP A 275 7.24 21.87 0.58
C ASP A 275 6.13 21.47 -0.43
N LYS A 276 6.50 20.90 -1.59
CA LYS A 276 5.56 20.57 -2.67
C LYS A 276 4.50 19.53 -2.28
N ARG A 277 4.75 18.78 -1.20
CA ARG A 277 3.91 17.67 -0.72
C ARG A 277 3.39 17.89 0.70
N ASP A 278 3.32 19.14 1.15
CA ASP A 278 2.89 19.48 2.51
C ASP A 278 1.46 19.02 2.81
N SER A 279 0.55 19.06 1.85
CA SER A 279 -0.83 18.61 2.06
C SER A 279 -0.89 17.10 2.24
N LEU A 280 -0.09 16.34 1.46
CA LEU A 280 0.06 14.90 1.66
C LEU A 280 0.70 14.58 3.01
N ARG A 281 1.71 15.35 3.44
CA ARG A 281 2.30 15.24 4.78
C ARG A 281 1.25 15.44 5.87
N ILE A 282 0.48 16.51 5.78
CA ILE A 282 -0.58 16.85 6.74
C ILE A 282 -1.66 15.77 6.74
N LEU A 283 -2.00 15.19 5.59
CA LEU A 283 -2.92 14.05 5.52
C LEU A 283 -2.36 12.85 6.30
N CYS A 284 -1.10 12.48 6.10
CA CYS A 284 -0.45 11.40 6.87
C CYS A 284 -0.46 11.68 8.37
N GLU A 285 -0.13 12.90 8.79
CA GLU A 285 -0.18 13.31 10.20
C GLU A 285 -1.61 13.28 10.76
N THR A 286 -2.61 13.65 9.96
CA THR A 286 -4.03 13.61 10.34
C THR A 286 -4.51 12.18 10.55
N ILE A 287 -4.14 11.26 9.65
CA ILE A 287 -4.39 9.82 9.79
C ILE A 287 -3.77 9.29 11.09
N LEU A 288 -2.49 9.57 11.34
CA LEU A 288 -1.80 9.12 12.56
C LEU A 288 -2.43 9.69 13.83
N LYS A 289 -2.87 10.95 13.81
CA LYS A 289 -3.55 11.56 14.95
C LYS A 289 -4.92 10.93 15.23
N GLN A 290 -5.63 10.50 14.19
CA GLN A 290 -6.93 9.85 14.32
C GLN A 290 -6.80 8.44 14.91
N GLU A 291 -5.73 7.72 14.57
CA GLU A 291 -5.56 6.32 14.93
C GLU A 291 -4.59 6.14 16.11
N PRO A 292 -5.09 5.89 17.34
CA PRO A 292 -4.23 5.82 18.53
C PRO A 292 -3.22 4.66 18.48
N HIS A 293 -3.52 3.61 17.72
CA HIS A 293 -2.67 2.44 17.56
C HIS A 293 -1.78 2.49 16.32
N LEU A 294 -1.99 3.45 15.40
CA LEU A 294 -1.11 3.62 14.26
C LEU A 294 0.04 4.57 14.64
N LYS A 295 1.26 4.02 14.69
CA LYS A 295 2.42 4.72 15.27
C LYS A 295 3.30 5.40 14.25
N GLN A 296 3.27 4.95 13.00
CA GLN A 296 4.01 5.60 11.93
C GLN A 296 3.51 5.22 10.55
N ILE A 297 3.86 6.05 9.57
CA ILE A 297 3.79 5.75 8.14
C ILE A 297 5.22 5.80 7.59
N ARG A 298 5.67 4.68 7.03
CA ARG A 298 7.00 4.53 6.44
C ARG A 298 6.92 4.48 4.92
N PHE A 299 7.86 5.15 4.27
CA PHE A 299 8.07 5.08 2.83
C PHE A 299 9.44 4.44 2.59
N ALA A 300 9.45 3.25 2.00
CA ALA A 300 10.65 2.43 1.90
C ALA A 300 10.89 1.95 0.47
N VAL A 301 12.17 1.88 0.10
CA VAL A 301 12.62 1.30 -1.16
C VAL A 301 13.03 -0.14 -0.95
N LEU A 302 12.50 -1.05 -1.76
CA LEU A 302 12.95 -2.44 -1.79
C LEU A 302 14.26 -2.56 -2.57
N ARG A 303 15.22 -3.31 -2.03
CA ARG A 303 16.52 -3.60 -2.63
C ARG A 303 16.77 -5.10 -2.65
N VAL A 304 17.52 -5.56 -3.64
CA VAL A 304 18.15 -6.89 -3.63
C VAL A 304 19.47 -6.79 -2.85
N GLU A 305 19.68 -7.65 -1.86
CA GLU A 305 20.88 -7.64 -1.00
C GLU A 305 21.95 -8.63 -1.48
N THR A 306 21.59 -9.91 -1.65
CA THR A 306 22.48 -10.93 -2.23
C THR A 306 21.77 -11.75 -3.30
N VAL A 307 22.53 -12.17 -4.31
CA VAL A 307 22.13 -13.25 -5.22
C VAL A 307 22.96 -14.46 -4.77
N ASP A 308 22.39 -15.33 -3.95
CA ASP A 308 23.08 -16.52 -3.47
C ASP A 308 22.84 -17.66 -4.47
N GLU A 309 23.86 -18.43 -4.86
CA GLU A 309 23.70 -19.52 -5.85
C GLU A 309 22.98 -20.77 -5.29
N SER A 310 22.40 -20.65 -4.09
CA SER A 310 21.70 -21.73 -3.39
C SER A 310 20.30 -22.00 -3.98
N PRO A 311 19.87 -23.27 -4.09
CA PRO A 311 18.63 -23.65 -4.78
C PRO A 311 17.31 -23.29 -4.08
N SER A 312 17.30 -22.81 -2.83
CA SER A 312 16.06 -22.54 -2.08
C SER A 312 15.66 -21.06 -2.00
N ILE A 313 16.61 -20.12 -1.91
CA ILE A 313 16.38 -18.65 -1.94
C ILE A 313 17.54 -18.02 -2.70
N GLU A 314 17.34 -17.73 -3.98
CA GLU A 314 18.43 -17.24 -4.85
C GLU A 314 18.57 -15.71 -4.83
N ARG A 315 17.60 -15.01 -4.23
CA ARG A 315 17.65 -13.56 -4.02
C ARG A 315 17.15 -13.23 -2.62
N SER A 316 17.96 -12.50 -1.86
CA SER A 316 17.53 -11.89 -0.61
C SER A 316 17.19 -10.41 -0.84
N TYR A 317 16.23 -9.92 -0.05
CA TYR A 317 15.76 -8.55 -0.09
C TYR A 317 16.00 -7.85 1.23
N ARG A 318 16.19 -6.53 1.12
CA ARG A 318 16.15 -5.60 2.25
C ARG A 318 15.32 -4.39 1.87
N ALA A 319 14.76 -3.71 2.86
CA ALA A 319 14.19 -2.39 2.67
C ALA A 319 15.22 -1.30 2.99
N GLU A 320 15.00 -0.12 2.44
CA GLU A 320 15.69 1.11 2.79
C GLU A 320 14.63 2.16 3.08
N THR A 321 14.45 2.50 4.37
CA THR A 321 13.46 3.50 4.75
C THR A 321 13.97 4.88 4.35
N LEU A 322 13.26 5.56 3.44
CA LEU A 322 13.60 6.92 3.02
C LEU A 322 13.00 7.95 3.98
N LEU A 323 11.75 7.74 4.40
CA LEU A 323 11.02 8.63 5.27
C LEU A 323 10.17 7.83 6.26
N THR A 324 10.23 8.23 7.52
CA THR A 324 9.26 7.86 8.55
C THR A 324 8.51 9.11 8.99
N ILE A 325 7.18 9.08 8.93
CA ILE A 325 6.32 10.08 9.58
C ILE A 325 5.83 9.43 10.88
N PRO A 326 6.37 9.81 12.06
CA PRO A 326 5.94 9.25 13.33
C PRO A 326 4.65 9.90 13.81
N ASN A 327 3.86 9.15 14.56
CA ASN A 327 2.78 9.71 15.36
C ASN A 327 3.38 10.60 16.46
N LYS A 328 2.90 11.85 16.56
CA LYS A 328 3.47 12.86 17.47
C LYS A 328 2.88 12.81 18.90
N GLY A 329 1.99 11.87 19.19
CA GLY A 329 1.41 11.66 20.52
C GLY A 329 -0.10 11.78 20.54
#